data_AF-A0A1W7CSF9-F1
#
_entry.id   AF-A0A1W7CSF9-F1
#
_cell.length_a   1.000
_cell.length_b   1.000
_cell.length_c   1.000
_cell.angle_alpha   90.00
_cell.angle_beta   90.00
_cell.angle_gamma   90.00
#
_symmetry.space_group_name_H-M   'P 1'
#
loop_
_entity.id
_entity.type
_entity.pdbx_description
1 polymer ?
#
loop_
_entity_poly.entity_id
_entity_poly.type
_entity_poly.pdbx_seq_one_letter_code
_entity_poly.pdbx_strand_id
1 'polypeptide(L)' 'MTPVQVDWLTLLLGPLAAAMLLTALVAGRSAIKRGEPTPGWSKAVQGVGMIFVLSVAVINMAWGGQ' A
#
# COMPACT_ATOMS: atom_id res chain seq x y z
N MET A 1 18.65 -2.88 12.12
CA MET A 1 18.21 -3.65 10.94
C MET A 1 19.39 -3.74 10.01
N THR A 2 19.76 -4.93 9.53
CA THR A 2 20.80 -5.03 8.50
C THR A 2 20.23 -4.58 7.15
N PRO A 3 21.04 -4.08 6.20
CA PRO A 3 20.54 -3.64 4.88
C PRO A 3 19.70 -4.71 4.18
N VAL A 4 20.17 -5.96 4.25
CA VAL A 4 19.46 -7.13 3.72
C VAL A 4 18.05 -7.29 4.32
N GLN A 5 17.86 -7.01 5.61
CA GLN A 5 16.52 -7.10 6.24
C GLN A 5 15.57 -6.01 5.72
N VAL A 6 16.08 -4.82 5.41
CA VAL A 6 15.30 -3.71 4.85
C VAL A 6 14.87 -4.02 3.42
N ASP A 7 15.76 -4.62 2.63
CA ASP A 7 15.47 -5.04 1.26
C ASP A 7 14.38 -6.12 1.23
N TRP A 8 14.51 -7.15 2.07
CA TRP A 8 13.49 -8.20 2.17
C TRP A 8 12.13 -7.68 2.62
N LEU A 9 12.12 -6.76 3.59
CA LEU A 9 10.88 -6.14 4.04
C LEU A 9 10.23 -5.31 2.91
N THR A 10 11.04 -4.55 2.16
CA THR A 10 10.58 -3.73 1.04
C THR A 10 10.03 -4.60 -0.10
N LEU A 11 10.72 -5.70 -0.41
CA LEU A 11 10.28 -6.67 -1.43
C LEU A 11 8.98 -7.37 -1.06
N LEU A 12 8.67 -7.52 0.23
CA LEU A 12 7.42 -8.15 0.67
C LEU A 12 6.29 -7.12 0.81
N LEU A 13 6.54 -6.02 1.51
CA LEU A 13 5.53 -5.00 1.80
C LEU A 13 5.19 -4.15 0.57
N GLY A 14 6.14 -3.89 -0.32
CA GLY A 14 5.92 -3.09 -1.53
C GLY A 14 4.85 -3.68 -2.44
N PRO A 15 4.98 -4.93 -2.92
CA PRO A 15 3.96 -5.59 -3.74
C PRO A 15 2.63 -5.76 -3.01
N LEU A 16 2.65 -6.05 -1.70
CA LEU A 16 1.44 -6.18 -0.89
C LEU A 16 0.68 -4.85 -0.83
N ALA A 17 1.37 -3.75 -0.56
CA ALA A 17 0.80 -2.41 -0.54
C ALA A 17 0.26 -2.02 -1.92
N ALA A 18 1.00 -2.31 -2.99
CA ALA A 18 0.56 -2.07 -4.36
C ALA A 18 -0.73 -2.84 -4.69
N ALA A 19 -0.82 -4.12 -4.33
CA ALA A 19 -2.01 -4.94 -4.55
C ALA A 19 -3.23 -4.39 -3.79
N MET A 20 -3.05 -3.98 -2.53
CA MET A 20 -4.12 -3.35 -1.74
C MET A 20 -4.61 -2.05 -2.36
N LEU A 21 -3.69 -1.16 -2.75
CA LEU A 21 -4.03 0.13 -3.36
C LEU A 21 -4.71 -0.06 -4.71
N LEU A 22 -4.23 -0.97 -5.55
CA LEU A 22 -4.87 -1.30 -6.84
C LEU A 22 -6.27 -1.84 -6.64
N THR A 23 -6.47 -2.74 -5.67
CA THR A 23 -7.79 -3.31 -5.37
C THR A 23 -8.77 -2.24 -4.93
N ALA A 24 -8.36 -1.34 -4.02
CA ALA A 24 -9.18 -0.21 -3.59
C ALA A 24 -9.48 0.76 -4.74
N LEU A 25 -8.50 1.03 -5.60
CA LEU A 25 -8.67 1.92 -6.75
C LEU A 25 -9.66 1.33 -7.76
N VAL A 26 -9.54 0.04 -8.07
CA VAL A 26 -10.46 -0.66 -8.99
C VAL A 26 -11.86 -0.72 -8.41
N ALA A 27 -12.01 -1.05 -7.12
CA ALA A 27 -13.31 -1.08 -6.44
C ALA A 27 -13.99 0.31 -6.47
N GLY A 28 -13.23 1.37 -6.18
CA GLY A 28 -13.73 2.74 -6.24
C GLY A 28 -14.12 3.17 -7.66
N ARG A 29 -13.27 2.90 -8.66
CA ARG A 29 -13.58 3.23 -10.06
C ARG A 29 -14.75 2.43 -10.61
N SER A 30 -14.90 1.18 -10.20
CA SER A 30 -16.02 0.33 -10.60
C SER A 30 -17.33 0.87 -10.04
N ALA A 31 -17.38 1.24 -8.76
CA ALA A 31 -18.57 1.82 -8.14
C ALA A 31 -18.98 3.15 -8.77
N ILE A 32 -18.00 4.05 -9.05
CA ILE A 32 -18.25 5.32 -9.75
C ILE A 32 -18.85 5.06 -11.15
N LYS A 33 -18.31 4.10 -11.91
CA LYS A 33 -18.83 3.75 -13.24
C LYS A 33 -20.25 3.20 -13.18
N ARG A 34 -20.63 2.55 -12.08
CA ARG A 34 -21.96 1.97 -11.88
C ARG A 34 -22.95 2.94 -11.24
N GLY A 35 -22.51 4.13 -10.81
CA GLY A 35 -23.34 5.05 -10.02
C GLY A 35 -23.69 4.50 -8.63
N GLU A 36 -22.94 3.50 -8.17
CA GLU A 36 -23.15 2.83 -6.89
C GLU A 36 -22.32 3.53 -5.79
N PRO A 37 -22.78 3.50 -4.53
CA PRO A 37 -21.98 4.00 -3.43
C PRO A 37 -20.66 3.23 -3.34
N THR A 38 -19.54 3.96 -3.18
CA THR A 38 -18.22 3.35 -2.98
C THR A 38 -18.25 2.37 -1.81
N PRO A 39 -17.73 1.13 -1.98
CA PRO A 39 -17.71 0.15 -0.92
C PRO A 39 -16.93 0.68 0.31
N GLY A 40 -17.54 0.62 1.50
CA GLY A 40 -16.93 1.14 2.73
C GLY A 40 -15.57 0.49 3.05
N TRP A 41 -15.41 -0.79 2.73
CA TRP A 41 -14.14 -1.52 2.89
C TRP A 41 -13.03 -1.02 1.96
N SER A 42 -13.38 -0.42 0.82
CA SER A 42 -12.39 0.09 -0.14
C SER A 42 -11.53 1.20 0.48
N LYS A 43 -12.15 2.09 1.29
CA LYS A 43 -11.42 3.13 2.01
C LYS A 43 -10.53 2.55 3.10
N ALA A 44 -10.98 1.52 3.81
CA ALA A 44 -10.19 0.83 4.81
C ALA A 44 -8.96 0.16 4.17
N VAL A 45 -9.13 -0.58 3.08
CA VAL A 45 -8.03 -1.23 2.34
C VAL A 45 -7.05 -0.20 1.76
N GLN A 46 -7.56 0.93 1.25
CA GLN A 46 -6.71 2.03 0.80
C GLN A 46 -5.86 2.60 1.94
N GLY A 47 -6.46 2.82 3.12
CA GLY A 47 -5.77 3.30 4.30
C GLY A 47 -4.66 2.34 4.78
N VAL A 48 -4.97 1.04 4.85
CA VAL A 48 -3.98 0.01 5.21
C VAL A 48 -2.84 -0.05 4.20
N GLY A 49 -3.16 -0.06 2.90
CA GLY A 49 -2.16 -0.01 1.83
C GLY A 49 -1.25 1.23 1.95
N MET A 50 -1.84 2.40 2.25
CA MET A 50 -1.07 3.63 2.44
C MET A 50 -0.13 3.56 3.64
N ILE A 51 -0.58 2.99 4.76
CA ILE A 51 0.29 2.78 5.94
C ILE A 51 1.49 1.91 5.56
N PHE A 52 1.29 0.81 4.83
CA PHE A 52 2.38 -0.03 4.38
C PHE A 52 3.39 0.72 3.48
N VAL A 53 2.91 1.51 2.52
CA VAL A 53 3.79 2.34 1.68
C VAL A 53 4.60 3.31 2.53
N LEU A 54 3.94 4.02 3.46
CA LEU A 54 4.60 4.99 4.32
C LEU A 54 5.63 4.33 5.24
N SER A 55 5.32 3.17 5.82
CA SER A 55 6.28 2.41 6.62
C SER A 55 7.50 1.99 5.81
N VAL A 56 7.32 1.47 4.60
CA VAL A 56 8.42 1.12 3.70
C VAL A 56 9.26 2.36 3.36
N ALA A 57 8.62 3.48 3.05
CA ALA A 57 9.32 4.74 2.74
C ALA A 57 10.16 5.24 3.93
N VAL A 58 9.59 5.25 5.14
CA VAL A 58 10.30 5.67 6.37
C VAL A 58 11.48 4.75 6.66
N ILE A 59 11.29 3.42 6.52
CA ILE A 59 12.37 2.45 6.75
C ILE A 59 13.49 2.64 5.71
N ASN A 60 13.16 2.87 4.43
CA ASN A 60 14.18 3.14 3.41
C ASN A 60 14.89 4.48 3.64
N MET A 61 14.19 5.53 4.09
CA MET A 61 14.81 6.83 4.37
C MET A 61 15.78 6.78 5.55
N ALA A 62 15.43 6.06 6.61
CA ALA A 62 16.26 6.03 7.82
C ALA A 62 17.33 4.93 7.84
N TRP A 63 17.24 3.92 6.96
CA TRP A 63 18.24 2.83 6.87
C TRP A 63 18.88 2.65 5.49
N GLY A 64 18.33 3.27 4.43
CA GLY A 64 18.86 3.20 3.06
C GLY A 64 19.75 4.36 2.64
N GLY A 65 20.07 5.28 3.56
CA GLY A 65 20.96 6.42 3.34
C GLY A 65 22.46 6.15 3.56
N GLN A 66 22.90 4.89 3.42
CA GLN A 66 24.31 4.50 3.56
C GLN A 66 24.92 4.18 2.20
#